data_AF-A0A3S5A8Z8-F1
#
_entry.id   AF-A0A3S5A8Z8-F1
#
_cell.length_a   1.000
_cell.length_b   1.000
_cell.length_c   1.000
_cell.angle_alpha   90.00
_cell.angle_beta   90.00
_cell.angle_gamma   90.00
#
_symmetry.space_group_name_H-M   'P 1'
#
loop_
_entity.id
_entity.type
_entity.pdbx_description
1 polymer ?
#
loop_
_entity_poly.entity_id
_entity_poly.type
_entity_poly.pdbx_seq_one_letter_code
_entity_poly.pdbx_strand_id
1 'polypeptide(L)'
;MRVNVPVQEAYEALDIYHKKMIKLTEEQFDLAVNQGDKANIQLFAKIFPLIGRRNEGLERFGNYIRSLISTKMEQYTHQNHCRTQSSISAPFVDMLTRLLEAVAEILKDNLVYIETFYGPGHVFTITKSAQAECDRQARRIVDSFRSLRHLDAMTNAAQHCLASHSAGVSAFNEAAASGCSSVESVISEIVTANSRVDLYLRFVKRRIAHDISQTDTEISEKQDKSNQAYAFFNQCELVRLMQNLVGNYVVLEGFFLHSMVLK
;
A
#
# COMPACT_ATOMS: atom_id res chain seq x y z
N MET A 1 -1.05 49.64 37.83
CA MET A 1 -1.44 48.51 36.95
C MET A 1 -1.98 49.05 35.64
N ARG A 2 -1.11 49.32 34.66
CA ARG A 2 -1.51 49.60 33.28
C ARG A 2 -0.53 48.84 32.40
N VAL A 3 -0.92 47.62 32.04
CA VAL A 3 -0.14 46.75 31.16
C VAL A 3 -0.76 46.90 29.77
N ASN A 4 -0.05 47.60 28.89
CA ASN A 4 0.19 47.15 27.51
C ASN A 4 -0.97 47.00 26.49
N VAL A 5 -1.94 47.91 26.44
CA VAL A 5 -2.95 47.96 25.35
C VAL A 5 -2.35 47.88 23.91
N PRO A 6 -1.29 48.64 23.53
CA PRO A 6 -0.72 48.56 22.18
C PRO A 6 0.08 47.28 21.91
N VAL A 7 0.53 46.60 22.95
CA VAL A 7 1.26 45.33 22.82
C VAL A 7 0.27 44.18 22.65
N GLN A 8 -0.89 44.25 23.32
CA GLN A 8 -1.98 43.28 23.15
C GLN A 8 -2.51 43.29 21.71
N GLU A 9 -2.76 44.47 21.15
CA GLU A 9 -3.19 44.63 19.74
C GLU A 9 -2.14 44.12 18.75
N ALA A 10 -0.84 44.32 19.04
CA ALA A 10 0.25 43.79 18.21
C ALA A 10 0.31 42.24 18.24
N TYR A 11 0.08 41.63 19.40
CA TYR A 11 0.00 40.16 19.52
C TYR A 11 -1.21 39.58 18.77
N GLU A 12 -2.37 40.24 18.87
CA GLU A 12 -3.58 39.83 18.13
C GLU A 12 -3.39 39.95 16.62
N ALA A 13 -2.79 41.05 16.14
CA ALA A 13 -2.46 41.21 14.72
C ALA A 13 -1.49 40.11 14.24
N LEU A 14 -0.44 39.81 15.01
CA LEU A 14 0.51 38.75 14.69
C LEU A 14 -0.17 37.39 14.56
N ASP A 15 -1.08 37.04 15.47
CA ASP A 15 -1.82 35.78 15.42
C ASP A 15 -2.73 35.70 14.17
N ILE A 16 -3.39 36.81 13.81
CA ILE A 16 -4.19 36.89 12.57
C ILE A 16 -3.31 36.66 11.33
N TYR A 17 -2.15 37.33 11.23
CA TYR A 17 -1.24 37.16 10.10
C TYR A 17 -0.64 35.75 10.06
N HIS A 18 -0.31 35.17 11.21
CA HIS A 18 0.20 33.81 11.30
C HIS A 18 -0.83 32.79 10.80
N LYS A 19 -2.09 32.89 11.26
CA LYS A 19 -3.20 32.07 10.77
C LYS A 19 -3.43 32.23 9.27
N LYS A 20 -3.37 33.47 8.77
CA LYS A 20 -3.50 33.75 7.33
C LYS A 20 -2.37 33.11 6.52
N MET A 21 -1.13 33.19 7.01
CA MET A 21 0.02 32.58 6.35
C MET A 21 -0.07 31.05 6.33
N ILE A 22 -0.51 30.41 7.43
CA ILE A 22 -0.76 28.96 7.47
C ILE A 22 -1.77 28.58 6.40
N LYS A 23 -2.92 29.26 6.37
CA LYS A 23 -3.98 28.97 5.40
C LYS A 23 -3.51 29.12 3.95
N LEU A 24 -2.78 30.20 3.66
CA LEU A 24 -2.19 30.41 2.32
C LEU A 24 -1.18 29.31 1.97
N THR A 25 -0.36 28.88 2.93
CA THR A 25 0.63 27.81 2.71
C THR A 25 -0.08 26.50 2.36
N GLU A 26 -1.16 26.16 3.07
CA GLU A 26 -1.96 24.98 2.81
C GLU A 26 -2.62 25.02 1.42
N GLU A 27 -3.26 26.15 1.08
CA GLU A 27 -3.91 26.34 -0.21
C GLU A 27 -2.91 26.24 -1.37
N GLN A 28 -1.73 26.83 -1.22
CA GLN A 28 -0.68 26.77 -2.24
C GLN A 28 -0.05 25.39 -2.37
N PHE A 29 0.09 24.64 -1.27
CA PHE A 29 0.50 23.23 -1.33
C PHE A 29 -0.49 22.39 -2.12
N ASP A 30 -1.79 22.52 -1.83
CA ASP A 30 -2.83 21.75 -2.52
C ASP A 30 -2.88 22.11 -4.01
N LEU A 31 -2.72 23.39 -4.36
CA LEU A 31 -2.58 23.83 -5.74
C LEU A 31 -1.36 23.21 -6.44
N ALA A 32 -0.20 23.20 -5.78
CA ALA A 32 1.01 22.60 -6.33
C ALA A 32 0.86 21.09 -6.56
N VAL A 33 0.20 20.38 -5.63
CA VAL A 33 -0.13 18.95 -5.78
C VAL A 33 -1.04 18.73 -7.00
N ASN A 34 -2.09 19.52 -7.14
CA ASN A 34 -3.02 19.42 -8.27
C ASN A 34 -2.37 19.74 -9.62
N GLN A 35 -1.37 20.62 -9.64
CA GLN A 35 -0.61 20.98 -10.84
C GLN A 35 0.56 20.02 -11.13
N GLY A 36 0.88 19.11 -10.19
CA GLY A 36 2.05 18.23 -10.30
C GLY A 36 3.39 18.96 -10.20
N ASP A 37 3.42 20.15 -9.59
CA ASP A 37 4.61 20.98 -9.45
C ASP A 37 5.52 20.46 -8.32
N LYS A 38 6.43 19.58 -8.69
CA LYS A 38 7.38 18.96 -7.75
C LYS A 38 8.24 19.99 -7.01
N ALA A 39 8.59 21.12 -7.64
CA ALA A 39 9.45 22.13 -7.02
C ALA A 39 8.71 22.85 -5.89
N ASN A 40 7.47 23.27 -6.14
CA ASN A 40 6.64 23.91 -5.13
C ASN A 40 6.24 22.92 -4.02
N ILE A 41 5.95 21.67 -4.34
CA ILE A 41 5.67 20.64 -3.32
C ILE A 41 6.86 20.47 -2.36
N GLN A 42 8.09 20.41 -2.87
CA GLN A 42 9.30 20.33 -2.03
C GLN A 42 9.49 21.59 -1.18
N LEU A 43 9.25 22.76 -1.76
CA LEU A 43 9.35 24.04 -1.05
C LEU A 43 8.37 24.08 0.13
N PHE A 44 7.10 23.76 -0.12
CA PHE A 44 6.07 23.78 0.91
C PHE A 44 6.26 22.67 1.94
N ALA A 45 6.76 21.50 1.54
CA ALA A 45 7.16 20.45 2.48
C ALA A 45 8.20 20.93 3.49
N LYS A 46 9.12 21.84 3.09
CA LYS A 46 10.07 22.50 3.99
C LYS A 46 9.43 23.61 4.85
N ILE A 47 8.40 24.30 4.34
CA ILE A 47 7.75 25.40 5.06
C ILE A 47 6.93 24.89 6.26
N PHE A 48 6.21 23.78 6.12
CA PHE A 48 5.35 23.24 7.19
C PHE A 48 6.09 23.04 8.54
N PRO A 49 7.29 22.44 8.59
CA PRO A 49 8.08 22.38 9.82
C PRO A 49 8.44 23.75 10.40
N LEU A 50 8.81 24.71 9.55
CA LEU A 50 9.26 26.04 9.95
C LEU A 50 8.15 26.88 10.59
N ILE A 51 6.90 26.67 10.16
CA ILE A 51 5.73 27.36 10.70
C ILE A 51 5.08 26.64 11.89
N GLY A 52 5.72 25.58 12.40
CA GLY A 52 5.21 24.79 13.53
C GLY A 52 4.06 23.84 13.18
N ARG A 53 3.82 23.58 11.88
CA ARG A 53 2.74 22.70 11.37
C ARG A 53 3.26 21.39 10.82
N ARG A 54 4.17 20.72 11.56
CA ARG A 54 4.76 19.44 11.14
C ARG A 54 3.72 18.35 10.88
N ASN A 55 2.78 18.15 11.80
CA ASN A 55 1.81 17.04 11.68
C ASN A 55 0.89 17.22 10.46
N GLU A 56 0.38 18.43 10.26
CA GLU A 56 -0.46 18.79 9.10
C GLU A 56 0.31 18.63 7.78
N GLY A 57 1.58 19.06 7.74
CA GLY A 57 2.46 18.86 6.59
C GLY A 57 2.68 17.38 6.25
N LEU A 58 2.91 16.53 7.26
CA LEU A 58 3.05 15.08 7.07
C LEU A 58 1.77 14.43 6.55
N GLU A 59 0.60 14.86 7.05
CA GLU A 59 -0.69 14.35 6.58
C GLU A 59 -0.93 14.71 5.11
N ARG A 60 -0.74 15.98 4.75
CA ARG A 60 -0.88 16.46 3.37
C ARG A 60 0.11 15.79 2.43
N PHE A 61 1.35 15.62 2.85
CA PHE A 61 2.35 14.89 2.09
C PHE A 61 1.97 13.40 1.95
N GLY A 62 1.44 12.77 3.01
CA GLY A 62 0.88 11.42 2.94
C GLY A 62 -0.23 11.28 1.91
N ASN A 63 -1.14 12.26 1.82
CA ASN A 63 -2.20 12.30 0.80
C ASN A 63 -1.64 12.48 -0.61
N TYR A 64 -0.62 13.32 -0.79
CA TYR A 64 0.12 13.45 -2.05
C TYR A 64 0.73 12.12 -2.49
N ILE A 65 1.38 11.38 -1.58
CA ILE A 65 1.94 10.04 -1.87
C ILE A 65 0.85 9.07 -2.32
N ARG A 66 -0.32 9.07 -1.68
CA ARG A 66 -1.47 8.25 -2.12
C ARG A 66 -1.91 8.61 -3.53
N SER A 67 -2.00 9.91 -3.84
CA SER A 67 -2.35 10.38 -5.19
C SER A 67 -1.34 9.91 -6.23
N LEU A 68 -0.03 10.00 -5.93
CA LEU A 68 1.02 9.52 -6.84
C LEU A 68 0.88 8.01 -7.14
N ILE A 69 0.63 7.21 -6.12
CA ILE A 69 0.44 5.75 -6.27
C ILE A 69 -0.80 5.48 -7.14
N SER A 70 -1.93 6.14 -6.85
CA SER A 70 -3.17 5.96 -7.64
C SER A 70 -2.96 6.32 -9.10
N THR A 71 -2.40 7.50 -9.39
CA THR A 71 -2.14 7.96 -10.76
C THR A 71 -1.19 7.02 -11.51
N LYS A 72 -0.11 6.56 -10.86
CA LYS A 72 0.84 5.63 -11.48
C LYS A 72 0.16 4.28 -11.81
N MET A 73 -0.69 3.76 -10.93
CA MET A 73 -1.44 2.53 -11.19
C MET A 73 -2.55 2.69 -12.23
N GLU A 74 -3.23 3.82 -12.27
CA GLU A 74 -4.21 4.14 -13.31
C GLU A 74 -3.54 4.17 -14.69
N GLN A 75 -2.39 4.85 -14.81
CA GLN A 75 -1.60 4.87 -16.04
C GLN A 75 -1.20 3.46 -16.50
N TYR A 76 -0.70 2.61 -15.59
CA TYR A 76 -0.40 1.22 -15.93
C TYR A 76 -1.64 0.44 -16.36
N THR A 77 -2.76 0.62 -15.67
CA THR A 77 -4.02 -0.04 -16.02
C THR A 77 -4.49 0.37 -17.41
N HIS A 78 -4.49 1.67 -17.72
CA HIS A 78 -4.84 2.19 -19.04
C HIS A 78 -3.91 1.67 -20.15
N GLN A 79 -2.60 1.68 -19.92
CA GLN A 79 -1.62 1.16 -20.89
C GLN A 79 -1.83 -0.33 -21.19
N ASN A 80 -2.19 -1.14 -20.18
CA ASN A 80 -2.50 -2.55 -20.39
C ASN A 80 -3.80 -2.73 -21.18
N HIS A 81 -4.86 -1.97 -20.86
CA HIS A 81 -6.12 -2.03 -21.60
C HIS A 81 -5.98 -1.62 -23.08
N CYS A 82 -5.16 -0.62 -23.39
CA CYS A 82 -4.90 -0.20 -24.77
C CYS A 82 -4.07 -1.21 -25.57
N ARG A 83 -3.29 -2.06 -24.90
CA ARG A 83 -2.47 -3.10 -25.54
C ARG A 83 -3.25 -4.39 -25.81
N THR A 84 -4.31 -4.66 -25.04
CA THR A 84 -5.08 -5.91 -25.12
C THR A 84 -6.37 -5.73 -25.94
N GLN A 85 -6.27 -5.51 -27.25
CA GLN A 85 -7.35 -5.90 -28.19
C GLN A 85 -7.21 -7.35 -28.66
N SER A 86 -6.11 -8.03 -28.34
CA SER A 86 -5.88 -9.44 -28.65
C SER A 86 -5.22 -10.15 -27.48
N SER A 87 -6.00 -10.92 -26.73
CA SER A 87 -5.55 -12.01 -25.84
C SER A 87 -4.77 -11.62 -24.57
N ILE A 88 -5.34 -12.03 -23.42
CA ILE A 88 -4.71 -12.20 -22.10
C ILE A 88 -4.46 -10.90 -21.33
N SER A 89 -5.39 -10.63 -20.40
CA SER A 89 -5.22 -9.81 -19.21
C SER A 89 -3.81 -9.97 -18.63
N ALA A 90 -3.11 -8.87 -18.32
CA ALA A 90 -1.79 -8.91 -17.70
C ALA A 90 -1.80 -9.89 -16.51
N PRO A 91 -0.83 -10.82 -16.42
CA PRO A 91 -0.87 -11.87 -15.42
C PRO A 91 -0.83 -11.23 -14.02
N PHE A 92 -1.64 -11.76 -13.10
CA PHE A 92 -1.89 -11.21 -11.76
C PHE A 92 -0.59 -10.85 -11.02
N VAL A 93 0.41 -11.71 -11.12
CA VAL A 93 1.74 -11.52 -10.51
C VAL A 93 2.42 -10.26 -11.02
N ASP A 94 2.35 -9.97 -12.32
CA ASP A 94 2.99 -8.79 -12.90
C ASP A 94 2.32 -7.52 -12.40
N MET A 95 0.99 -7.49 -12.40
CA MET A 95 0.25 -6.32 -11.92
C MET A 95 0.51 -6.04 -10.44
N LEU A 96 0.51 -7.09 -9.60
CA LEU A 96 0.86 -6.96 -8.19
C LEU A 96 2.31 -6.52 -8.01
N THR A 97 3.24 -7.08 -8.77
CA THR A 97 4.67 -6.70 -8.72
C THR A 97 4.85 -5.23 -9.08
N ARG A 98 4.19 -4.75 -10.14
CA ARG A 98 4.22 -3.34 -10.55
C ARG A 98 3.69 -2.40 -9.49
N LEU A 99 2.62 -2.78 -8.79
CA LEU A 99 2.11 -2.02 -7.65
C LEU A 99 3.17 -1.90 -6.55
N LEU A 100 3.77 -3.01 -6.14
CA LEU A 100 4.78 -3.02 -5.06
C LEU A 100 6.03 -2.23 -5.44
N GLU A 101 6.50 -2.35 -6.69
CA GLU A 101 7.60 -1.57 -7.25
C GLU A 101 7.28 -0.07 -7.26
N ALA A 102 6.09 0.30 -7.74
CA ALA A 102 5.65 1.69 -7.79
C ALA A 102 5.62 2.33 -6.39
N VAL A 103 5.08 1.62 -5.40
CA VAL A 103 5.05 2.09 -4.01
C VAL A 103 6.47 2.23 -3.45
N ALA A 104 7.34 1.25 -3.69
CA ALA A 104 8.72 1.29 -3.23
C ALA A 104 9.53 2.44 -3.84
N GLU A 105 9.37 2.69 -5.15
CA GLU A 105 10.00 3.80 -5.86
C GLU A 105 9.51 5.16 -5.35
N ILE A 106 8.18 5.34 -5.25
CA ILE A 106 7.59 6.59 -4.74
C ILE A 106 8.05 6.85 -3.30
N LEU A 107 8.06 5.84 -2.43
CA LEU A 107 8.59 5.99 -1.07
C LEU A 107 10.06 6.36 -1.09
N LYS A 108 10.90 5.67 -1.87
CA LYS A 108 12.34 5.95 -1.92
C LYS A 108 12.62 7.40 -2.31
N ASP A 109 11.95 7.91 -3.33
CA ASP A 109 12.15 9.27 -3.84
C ASP A 109 11.70 10.32 -2.83
N ASN A 110 10.59 10.06 -2.14
CA ASN A 110 9.94 11.06 -1.30
C ASN A 110 10.41 11.05 0.17
N LEU A 111 10.88 9.90 0.68
CA LEU A 111 11.34 9.80 2.07
C LEU A 111 12.60 10.62 2.33
N VAL A 112 13.45 10.86 1.32
CA VAL A 112 14.65 11.71 1.45
C VAL A 112 14.27 13.12 1.94
N TYR A 113 13.17 13.68 1.43
CA TYR A 113 12.70 15.01 1.85
C TYR A 113 12.18 15.01 3.29
N ILE A 114 11.51 13.93 3.70
CA ILE A 114 10.97 13.79 5.05
C ILE A 114 12.11 13.69 6.06
N GLU A 115 13.08 12.83 5.80
CA GLU A 115 14.26 12.70 6.66
C GLU A 115 15.06 14.01 6.74
N THR A 116 15.16 14.75 5.63
CA THR A 116 15.90 16.02 5.58
C THR A 116 15.20 17.17 6.31
N PHE A 117 13.88 17.31 6.15
CA PHE A 117 13.15 18.50 6.64
C PHE A 117 12.34 18.28 7.91
N TYR A 118 11.87 17.07 8.16
CA TYR A 118 11.10 16.72 9.36
C TYR A 118 11.97 16.01 10.41
N GLY A 119 13.08 15.41 9.98
CA GLY A 119 13.97 14.63 10.83
C GLY A 119 13.54 13.17 10.97
N PRO A 120 14.28 12.38 11.75
CA PRO A 120 14.04 10.96 11.93
C PRO A 120 12.76 10.69 12.76
N GLY A 121 12.15 9.53 12.51
CA GLY A 121 10.97 9.04 13.24
C GLY A 121 9.63 9.32 12.55
N HIS A 122 9.64 9.96 11.39
CA HIS A 122 8.44 10.32 10.63
C HIS A 122 8.18 9.41 9.42
N VAL A 123 9.10 8.51 9.08
CA VAL A 123 8.95 7.60 7.93
C VAL A 123 7.75 6.67 8.10
N PHE A 124 7.47 6.23 9.34
CA PHE A 124 6.32 5.36 9.62
C PHE A 124 4.99 6.01 9.23
N THR A 125 4.80 7.30 9.52
CA THR A 125 3.56 8.03 9.20
C THR A 125 3.29 8.10 7.70
N ILE A 126 4.33 8.40 6.91
CA ILE A 126 4.22 8.47 5.45
C ILE A 126 4.00 7.09 4.86
N THR A 127 4.73 6.09 5.36
CA THR A 127 4.59 4.71 4.89
C THR A 127 3.21 4.14 5.21
N LYS A 128 2.61 4.48 6.36
CA LYS A 128 1.22 4.12 6.70
C LYS A 128 0.24 4.67 5.66
N SER A 129 0.44 5.90 5.22
CA SER A 129 -0.38 6.52 4.16
C SER A 129 -0.19 5.82 2.82
N ALA A 130 1.05 5.50 2.44
CA ALA A 130 1.33 4.75 1.22
C ALA A 130 0.76 3.33 1.25
N GLN A 131 0.85 2.65 2.39
CA GLN A 131 0.32 1.29 2.58
C GLN A 131 -1.20 1.27 2.41
N ALA A 132 -1.93 2.29 2.88
CA ALA A 132 -3.38 2.36 2.71
C ALA A 132 -3.79 2.40 1.23
N GLU A 133 -3.06 3.12 0.38
CA GLU A 133 -3.33 3.10 -1.07
C GLU A 133 -2.84 1.81 -1.72
N CYS A 134 -1.72 1.25 -1.27
CA CYS A 134 -1.25 -0.07 -1.71
C CYS A 134 -2.30 -1.15 -1.45
N ASP A 135 -2.87 -1.17 -0.24
CA ASP A 135 -3.95 -2.07 0.17
C ASP A 135 -5.17 -1.93 -0.77
N ARG A 136 -5.60 -0.69 -1.02
CA ARG A 136 -6.73 -0.40 -1.92
C ARG A 136 -6.51 -0.94 -3.34
N GLN A 137 -5.33 -0.72 -3.90
CA GLN A 137 -5.01 -1.17 -5.27
C GLN A 137 -4.78 -2.69 -5.31
N ALA A 138 -4.14 -3.26 -4.29
CA ALA A 138 -3.94 -4.69 -4.17
C ALA A 138 -5.26 -5.45 -4.11
N ARG A 139 -6.25 -4.95 -3.37
CA ARG A 139 -7.61 -5.52 -3.34
C ARG A 139 -8.21 -5.61 -4.74
N ARG A 140 -8.17 -4.51 -5.52
CA ARG A 140 -8.69 -4.49 -6.89
C ARG A 140 -8.01 -5.52 -7.79
N ILE A 141 -6.69 -5.65 -7.67
CA ILE A 141 -5.89 -6.61 -8.44
C ILE A 141 -6.27 -8.05 -8.06
N VAL A 142 -6.37 -8.34 -6.75
CA VAL A 142 -6.73 -9.68 -6.23
C VAL A 142 -8.17 -10.05 -6.59
N ASP A 143 -9.12 -9.13 -6.48
CA ASP A 143 -10.53 -9.37 -6.84
C ASP A 143 -10.67 -9.65 -8.35
N SER A 144 -9.96 -8.89 -9.18
CA SER A 144 -9.88 -9.15 -10.62
C SER A 144 -9.32 -10.55 -10.91
N PHE A 145 -8.22 -10.93 -10.25
CA PHE A 145 -7.64 -12.26 -10.37
C PHE A 145 -8.59 -13.38 -9.93
N ARG A 146 -9.27 -13.23 -8.79
CA ARG A 146 -10.26 -14.21 -8.29
C ARG A 146 -11.40 -14.40 -9.28
N SER A 147 -11.91 -13.30 -9.85
CA SER A 147 -12.99 -13.35 -10.84
C SER A 147 -12.55 -14.00 -12.15
N LEU A 148 -11.37 -13.64 -12.68
CA LEU A 148 -10.84 -14.15 -13.94
C LEU A 148 -10.52 -15.65 -13.89
N ARG A 149 -10.08 -16.14 -12.73
CA ARG A 149 -9.69 -17.54 -12.53
C ARG A 149 -10.78 -18.40 -11.89
N HIS A 150 -11.96 -17.82 -11.61
CA HIS A 150 -13.06 -18.47 -10.89
C HIS A 150 -12.60 -19.19 -9.60
N LEU A 151 -11.66 -18.57 -8.86
CA LEU A 151 -10.98 -19.23 -7.75
C LEU A 151 -11.95 -19.73 -6.69
N ASP A 152 -12.95 -18.93 -6.35
CA ASP A 152 -13.90 -19.29 -5.30
C ASP A 152 -14.72 -20.53 -5.69
N ALA A 153 -15.12 -20.64 -6.96
CA ALA A 153 -15.84 -21.82 -7.45
C ALA A 153 -14.94 -23.06 -7.43
N MET A 154 -13.68 -22.93 -7.86
CA MET A 154 -12.71 -24.01 -7.87
C MET A 154 -12.38 -24.50 -6.45
N THR A 155 -12.17 -23.58 -5.50
CA THR A 155 -11.89 -23.89 -4.10
C THR A 155 -13.09 -24.54 -3.42
N ASN A 156 -14.31 -24.06 -3.66
CA ASN A 156 -15.53 -24.69 -3.13
C ASN A 156 -15.73 -26.10 -3.66
N ALA A 157 -15.53 -26.32 -4.97
CA ALA A 157 -15.61 -27.65 -5.56
C ALA A 157 -14.56 -28.61 -4.97
N ALA A 158 -13.32 -28.13 -4.79
CA ALA A 158 -12.24 -28.89 -4.16
C ALA A 158 -12.58 -29.27 -2.71
N GLN A 159 -13.10 -28.34 -1.91
CA GLN A 159 -13.53 -28.61 -0.53
C GLN A 159 -14.64 -29.67 -0.46
N HIS A 160 -15.66 -29.54 -1.31
CA HIS A 160 -16.73 -30.53 -1.38
C HIS A 160 -16.20 -31.91 -1.77
N CYS A 161 -15.23 -31.98 -2.68
CA CYS A 161 -14.65 -33.24 -3.10
C CYS A 161 -13.82 -33.91 -2.00
N LEU A 162 -13.01 -33.14 -1.28
CA LEU A 162 -12.24 -33.61 -0.11
C LEU A 162 -13.17 -34.11 1.01
N ALA A 163 -14.32 -33.46 1.20
CA ALA A 163 -15.30 -33.87 2.20
C ALA A 163 -16.11 -35.12 1.82
N SER A 164 -16.40 -35.32 0.53
CA SER A 164 -17.36 -36.35 0.05
C SER A 164 -16.73 -37.58 -0.63
N HIS A 165 -15.41 -37.67 -0.73
CA HIS A 165 -14.65 -38.86 -1.20
C HIS A 165 -15.01 -39.46 -2.57
N SER A 166 -15.95 -38.91 -3.35
CA SER A 166 -16.21 -39.38 -4.75
C SER A 166 -17.07 -38.47 -5.65
N ALA A 167 -17.78 -37.46 -5.13
CA ALA A 167 -18.80 -36.74 -5.93
C ALA A 167 -18.36 -35.38 -6.53
N GLY A 168 -17.17 -34.86 -6.20
CA GLY A 168 -16.77 -33.48 -6.57
C GLY A 168 -15.77 -33.35 -7.73
N VAL A 169 -15.25 -34.45 -8.27
CA VAL A 169 -14.17 -34.40 -9.30
C VAL A 169 -14.68 -33.83 -10.62
N SER A 170 -15.93 -34.13 -11.00
CA SER A 170 -16.58 -33.58 -12.19
C SER A 170 -16.80 -32.06 -12.07
N ALA A 171 -17.36 -31.61 -10.95
CA ALA A 171 -17.57 -30.19 -10.67
C ALA A 171 -16.26 -29.39 -10.62
N PHE A 172 -15.18 -29.99 -10.07
CA PHE A 172 -13.85 -29.38 -10.09
C PHE A 172 -13.30 -29.25 -11.51
N ASN A 173 -13.39 -30.31 -12.32
CA ASN A 173 -12.91 -30.28 -13.70
C ASN A 173 -13.68 -29.28 -14.57
N GLU A 174 -15.00 -29.12 -14.37
CA GLU A 174 -15.80 -28.08 -15.03
C GLU A 174 -15.38 -26.67 -14.61
N ALA A 175 -15.18 -26.44 -13.30
CA ALA A 175 -14.69 -25.17 -12.79
C ALA A 175 -13.28 -24.84 -13.31
N ALA A 176 -12.37 -25.82 -13.31
CA ALA A 176 -11.01 -25.67 -13.82
C ALA A 176 -10.97 -25.44 -15.34
N ALA A 177 -11.82 -26.12 -16.11
CA ALA A 177 -11.94 -25.91 -17.55
C ALA A 177 -12.49 -24.51 -17.89
N SER A 178 -13.39 -23.97 -17.07
CA SER A 178 -13.95 -22.63 -17.24
C SER A 178 -12.97 -21.49 -16.91
N GLY A 179 -12.02 -21.71 -15.97
CA GLY A 179 -11.03 -20.72 -15.52
C GLY A 179 -9.84 -20.50 -16.47
N CYS A 180 -9.83 -21.17 -17.64
CA CYS A 180 -8.87 -20.99 -18.74
C CYS A 180 -7.39 -21.28 -18.37
N SER A 181 -7.08 -21.83 -17.19
CA SER A 181 -5.70 -22.08 -16.74
C SER A 181 -5.60 -23.31 -15.85
N SER A 182 -4.46 -24.01 -15.92
CA SER A 182 -4.21 -25.18 -15.07
C SER A 182 -4.13 -24.77 -13.60
N VAL A 183 -4.57 -25.66 -12.71
CA VAL A 183 -4.48 -25.48 -11.25
C VAL A 183 -3.04 -25.19 -10.82
N GLU A 184 -2.07 -25.87 -11.44
CA GLU A 184 -0.64 -25.63 -11.22
C GLU A 184 -0.20 -24.20 -11.58
N SER A 185 -0.73 -23.62 -12.66
CA SER A 185 -0.45 -22.22 -13.04
C SER A 185 -0.97 -21.26 -11.97
N VAL A 186 -2.20 -21.48 -11.48
CA VAL A 186 -2.80 -20.68 -10.42
C VAL A 186 -1.99 -20.77 -9.13
N ILE A 187 -1.58 -21.98 -8.75
CA ILE A 187 -0.74 -22.23 -7.58
C ILE A 187 0.59 -21.48 -7.71
N SER A 188 1.26 -21.60 -8.86
CA SER A 188 2.53 -20.92 -9.14
C SER A 188 2.39 -19.40 -9.07
N GLU A 189 1.29 -18.84 -9.61
CA GLU A 189 0.98 -17.41 -9.51
C GLU A 189 0.80 -16.96 -8.05
N ILE A 190 0.04 -17.70 -7.23
CA ILE A 190 -0.18 -17.39 -5.81
C ILE A 190 1.15 -17.43 -5.03
N VAL A 191 1.96 -18.47 -5.22
CA VAL A 191 3.26 -18.60 -4.53
C VAL A 191 4.20 -17.46 -4.92
N THR A 192 4.27 -17.15 -6.22
CA THR A 192 5.11 -16.06 -6.71
C THR A 192 4.63 -14.72 -6.16
N ALA A 193 3.34 -14.42 -6.19
CA ALA A 193 2.75 -13.21 -5.62
C ALA A 193 3.09 -13.05 -4.13
N ASN A 194 2.97 -14.12 -3.33
CA ASN A 194 3.35 -14.11 -1.92
C ASN A 194 4.82 -13.75 -1.71
N SER A 195 5.72 -14.33 -2.51
CA SER A 195 7.16 -14.02 -2.41
C SER A 195 7.45 -12.54 -2.68
N ARG A 196 6.73 -11.92 -3.63
CA ARG A 196 6.87 -10.48 -3.95
C ARG A 196 6.38 -9.60 -2.81
N VAL A 197 5.23 -9.95 -2.22
CA VAL A 197 4.67 -9.23 -1.07
C VAL A 197 5.60 -9.32 0.14
N ASP A 198 6.17 -10.48 0.42
CA ASP A 198 7.13 -10.64 1.53
C ASP A 198 8.39 -9.77 1.33
N LEU A 199 8.95 -9.76 0.12
CA LEU A 199 10.09 -8.88 -0.21
C LEU A 199 9.75 -7.40 0.01
N TYR A 200 8.58 -6.95 -0.45
CA TYR A 200 8.10 -5.59 -0.23
C TYR A 200 7.95 -5.27 1.27
N LEU A 201 7.29 -6.13 2.04
CA LEU A 201 7.09 -5.91 3.47
C LEU A 201 8.42 -5.85 4.22
N ARG A 202 9.40 -6.69 3.86
CA ARG A 202 10.76 -6.63 4.41
C ARG A 202 11.45 -5.31 4.09
N PHE A 203 11.35 -4.83 2.83
CA PHE A 203 11.87 -3.53 2.42
C PHE A 203 11.30 -2.40 3.28
N VAL A 204 9.97 -2.35 3.41
CA VAL A 204 9.27 -1.32 4.18
C VAL A 204 9.63 -1.36 5.66
N LYS A 205 9.55 -2.55 6.29
CA LYS A 205 9.89 -2.74 7.71
C LYS A 205 11.33 -2.34 8.00
N ARG A 206 12.27 -2.71 7.13
CA ARG A 206 13.69 -2.33 7.26
C ARG A 206 13.87 -0.82 7.18
N ARG A 207 13.15 -0.14 6.28
CA ARG A 207 13.24 1.32 6.13
C ARG A 207 12.75 2.06 7.37
N ILE A 208 11.64 1.60 7.96
CA ILE A 208 11.11 2.16 9.20
C ILE A 208 12.04 1.89 10.39
N ALA A 209 12.55 0.66 10.51
CA ALA A 209 13.49 0.32 11.58
C ALA A 209 14.77 1.17 11.52
N HIS A 210 15.27 1.45 10.31
CA HIS A 210 16.39 2.36 10.12
C HIS A 210 16.05 3.79 10.58
N ASP A 211 14.89 4.33 10.21
CA ASP A 211 14.46 5.67 10.63
C ASP A 211 14.32 5.80 12.16
N ILE A 212 13.72 4.80 12.80
CA ILE A 212 13.53 4.78 14.26
C ILE A 212 14.89 4.71 14.98
N SER A 213 15.87 3.97 14.45
CA SER A 213 17.19 3.84 15.08
C SER A 213 17.96 5.17 15.11
N GLN A 214 17.74 6.03 14.10
CA GLN A 214 18.35 7.37 14.00
C GLN A 214 17.71 8.42 14.92
N THR A 215 16.61 8.12 15.61
CA THR A 215 15.97 9.08 16.52
C THR A 215 16.78 9.18 17.84
N ASP A 216 16.88 10.35 18.48
CA ASP A 216 17.61 10.51 19.77
C ASP A 216 16.83 10.04 21.03
N THR A 217 15.82 9.18 20.84
CA THR A 217 14.93 8.70 21.93
C THR A 217 15.51 7.50 22.68
N GLU A 218 14.98 7.23 23.88
CA GLU A 218 15.39 6.08 24.69
C GLU A 218 15.16 4.75 23.95
N ILE A 219 15.96 3.73 24.31
CA ILE A 219 15.90 2.40 23.69
C ILE A 219 14.49 1.79 23.85
N SER A 220 13.83 2.01 24.99
CA SER A 220 12.47 1.53 25.22
C SER A 220 11.47 2.15 24.25
N GLU A 221 11.51 3.47 24.04
CA GLU A 221 10.60 4.15 23.12
C GLU A 221 10.84 3.74 21.66
N LYS A 222 12.10 3.52 21.28
CA LYS A 222 12.45 2.98 19.95
C LYS A 222 11.85 1.59 19.75
N GLN A 223 11.93 0.74 20.76
CA GLN A 223 11.37 -0.60 20.72
C GLN A 223 9.85 -0.55 20.59
N ASP A 224 9.17 0.34 21.31
CA ASP A 224 7.71 0.49 21.24
C ASP A 224 7.24 0.98 19.87
N LYS A 225 7.90 2.00 19.30
CA LYS A 225 7.61 2.49 17.94
C LYS A 225 7.86 1.41 16.89
N SER A 226 8.93 0.63 17.06
CA SER A 226 9.25 -0.50 16.19
C SER A 226 8.13 -1.55 16.27
N ASN A 227 7.78 -2.00 17.48
CA ASN A 227 6.71 -2.96 17.71
C ASN A 227 5.37 -2.50 17.12
N GLN A 228 5.02 -1.23 17.29
CA GLN A 228 3.83 -0.63 16.70
C GLN A 228 3.83 -0.71 15.16
N ALA A 229 4.96 -0.39 14.53
CA ALA A 229 5.10 -0.50 13.08
C ALA A 229 4.99 -1.96 12.61
N TYR A 230 5.67 -2.89 13.28
CA TYR A 230 5.58 -4.32 12.94
C TYR A 230 4.15 -4.85 13.08
N ALA A 231 3.44 -4.48 14.15
CA ALA A 231 2.05 -4.85 14.36
C ALA A 231 1.13 -4.33 13.24
N PHE A 232 1.32 -3.07 12.84
CA PHE A 232 0.56 -2.46 11.75
C PHE A 232 0.72 -3.23 10.42
N PHE A 233 1.95 -3.50 10.00
CA PHE A 233 2.19 -4.21 8.73
C PHE A 233 1.81 -5.70 8.78
N ASN A 234 1.79 -6.33 9.96
CA ASN A 234 1.31 -7.70 10.07
C ASN A 234 -0.22 -7.80 9.98
N GLN A 235 -0.93 -6.69 10.22
CA GLN A 235 -2.39 -6.62 10.20
C GLN A 235 -2.93 -5.84 8.99
N CYS A 236 -2.07 -5.35 8.10
CA CYS A 236 -2.51 -4.60 6.93
C CYS A 236 -3.30 -5.48 5.96
N GLU A 237 -4.07 -4.82 5.10
CA GLU A 237 -5.00 -5.52 4.24
C GLU A 237 -4.28 -6.38 3.20
N LEU A 238 -3.15 -5.91 2.67
CA LEU A 238 -2.30 -6.69 1.76
C LEU A 238 -1.93 -8.06 2.35
N VAL A 239 -1.52 -8.11 3.62
CA VAL A 239 -1.19 -9.37 4.30
C VAL A 239 -2.43 -10.26 4.41
N ARG A 240 -3.58 -9.69 4.76
CA ARG A 240 -4.84 -10.45 4.85
C ARG A 240 -5.27 -10.99 3.50
N LEU A 241 -5.17 -10.21 2.42
CA LEU A 241 -5.46 -10.66 1.06
C LEU A 241 -4.57 -11.83 0.68
N MET A 242 -3.27 -11.72 0.97
CA MET A 242 -2.32 -12.79 0.68
C MET A 242 -2.58 -14.06 1.50
N GLN A 243 -2.89 -13.94 2.79
CA GLN A 243 -3.27 -15.07 3.64
C GLN A 243 -4.50 -15.80 3.12
N ASN A 244 -5.51 -15.08 2.62
CA ASN A 244 -6.68 -15.71 1.99
C ASN A 244 -6.30 -16.47 0.71
N LEU A 245 -5.43 -15.90 -0.13
CA LEU A 245 -4.95 -16.59 -1.32
C LEU A 245 -4.13 -17.84 -0.99
N VAL A 246 -3.29 -17.79 0.06
CA VAL A 246 -2.58 -18.98 0.58
C VAL A 246 -3.56 -20.03 1.09
N GLY A 247 -4.64 -19.62 1.79
CA GLY A 247 -5.69 -20.54 2.23
C GLY A 247 -6.34 -21.28 1.06
N ASN A 248 -6.65 -20.57 -0.03
CA ASN A 248 -7.16 -21.19 -1.27
C ASN A 248 -6.14 -22.15 -1.88
N TYR A 249 -4.85 -21.79 -1.89
CA TYR A 249 -3.77 -22.67 -2.34
C TYR A 249 -3.75 -24.00 -1.57
N VAL A 250 -3.77 -23.99 -0.24
CA VAL A 250 -3.69 -25.21 0.58
C VAL A 250 -4.84 -26.18 0.26
N VAL A 251 -6.04 -25.65 0.03
CA VAL A 251 -7.21 -26.45 -0.36
C VAL A 251 -7.01 -27.06 -1.75
N LEU A 252 -6.56 -26.27 -2.73
CA LEU A 252 -6.34 -26.73 -4.10
C LEU A 252 -5.23 -27.77 -4.18
N GLU A 253 -4.14 -27.57 -3.43
CA GLU A 253 -3.04 -28.52 -3.32
C GLU A 253 -3.49 -29.83 -2.67
N GLY A 254 -4.25 -29.76 -1.57
CA GLY A 254 -4.80 -30.95 -0.92
C GLY A 254 -5.68 -31.78 -1.85
N PHE A 255 -6.53 -31.12 -2.65
CA PHE A 255 -7.32 -31.78 -3.68
C PHE A 255 -6.44 -32.40 -4.77
N PHE A 256 -5.45 -31.67 -5.26
CA PHE A 256 -4.54 -32.15 -6.31
C PHE A 256 -3.78 -33.40 -5.86
N LEU A 257 -3.23 -33.40 -4.65
CA LEU A 257 -2.56 -34.55 -4.05
C LEU A 257 -3.51 -35.75 -3.89
N HIS A 258 -4.75 -35.54 -3.43
CA HIS A 258 -5.74 -36.61 -3.31
C HIS A 258 -6.09 -37.22 -4.68
N SER A 259 -6.24 -36.37 -5.71
CA SER A 259 -6.53 -36.81 -7.08
C SER A 259 -5.37 -37.59 -7.73
N MET A 260 -4.13 -37.28 -7.33
CA MET A 260 -2.92 -37.99 -7.78
C MET A 260 -2.79 -39.37 -7.15
N VAL A 261 -3.24 -39.54 -5.90
CA VAL A 261 -3.19 -40.83 -5.19
C VAL A 261 -4.30 -41.79 -5.63
N LEU A 262 -5.43 -41.27 -6.12
CA LEU A 262 -6.56 -42.06 -6.62
C LEU A 262 -6.44 -42.47 -8.10
N LYS A 263 -5.42 -42.00 -8.81
CA LYS A 263 -5.05 -42.44 -10.16
C LYS A 263 -4.07 -43.61 -10.09
#